data_AF-A0A4Q2YP00-F1
#
_entry.id   AF-A0A4Q2YP00-F1
#
_cell.length_a   1.000
_cell.length_b   1.000
_cell.length_c   1.000
_cell.angle_alpha   90.00
_cell.angle_beta   90.00
_cell.angle_gamma   90.00
#
_symmetry.space_group_name_H-M   'P 1'
#
loop_
_entity.id
_entity.type
_entity.pdbx_description
1 polymer ?
#
loop_
_entity_poly.entity_id
_entity_poly.type
_entity_poly.pdbx_seq_one_letter_code
_entity_poly.pdbx_strand_id
1 'polypeptide(L)' 'MLLAIDVGNTNAKFALFRGAELLARWRIATD' A
#
# COMPACT_ATOMS: atom_id res chain seq x y z
N MET A 1 -1.14 -12.54 -6.55
CA MET A 1 -0.89 -11.09 -6.31
C MET A 1 -1.41 -10.77 -4.92
N LEU A 2 -0.74 -9.89 -4.18
CA LEU A 2 -1.10 -9.51 -2.80
C LEU A 2 -1.18 -7.99 -2.71
N LEU A 3 -2.26 -7.46 -2.12
CA LEU A 3 -2.36 -6.05 -1.77
C LEU A 3 -2.13 -5.91 -0.27
N ALA A 4 -1.04 -5.25 0.12
CA ALA A 4 -0.77 -4.89 1.50
C ALA A 4 -1.21 -3.44 1.76
N ILE A 5 -1.86 -3.22 2.90
CA ILE A 5 -2.37 -1.91 3.31
C ILE A 5 -1.83 -1.60 4.71
N ASP A 6 -1.18 -0.43 4.84
CA ASP A 6 -0.73 0.14 6.10
C ASP A 6 -1.54 1.42 6.37
N VAL A 7 -2.42 1.37 7.36
CA VAL A 7 -3.35 2.47 7.69
C VAL A 7 -2.81 3.24 8.89
N GLY A 8 -2.37 4.47 8.66
CA GLY A 8 -2.01 5.42 9.71
C GLY A 8 -3.01 6.57 9.82
N ASN A 9 -2.87 7.38 10.88
CA ASN A 9 -3.81 8.49 11.15
C ASN A 9 -3.83 9.57 10.07
N THR A 10 -2.73 9.79 9.35
CA THR A 10 -2.61 10.87 8.34
C THR A 10 -2.51 10.33 6.92
N ASN A 11 -2.00 9.11 6.73
CA ASN A 11 -1.89 8.51 5.41
C ASN A 11 -2.22 7.02 5.47
N ALA A 12 -2.92 6.54 4.44
CA ALA A 12 -3.04 5.12 4.13
C ALA A 12 -2.09 4.79 2.96
N LYS A 13 -1.25 3.78 3.15
CA LYS A 13 -0.31 3.31 2.13
C LYS A 13 -0.77 1.97 1.58
N PHE A 14 -0.56 1.82 0.28
CA PHE A 14 -0.89 0.61 -0.46
C PHE A 14 0.35 0.09 -1.16
N ALA A 15 0.48 -1.23 -1.23
CA ALA A 15 1.54 -1.90 -1.95
C ALA A 15 1.01 -3.15 -2.65
N LEU A 16 1.15 -3.22 -3.97
CA LEU A 16 0.79 -4.37 -4.79
C LEU A 16 2.02 -5.23 -5.03
N PHE A 17 1.92 -6.50 -4.66
CA PHE A 17 2.99 -7.49 -4.81
C PHE A 17 2.64 -8.62 -5.78
N ARG A 18 3.66 -9.12 -6.48
CA ARG A 18 3.67 -10.40 -7.18
C ARG A 18 4.74 -11.29 -6.54
N GLY A 19 4.31 -12.17 -5.62
CA GLY A 19 5.26 -12.91 -4.80
C GLY A 19 6.05 -11.95 -3.90
N ALA A 20 7.37 -11.94 -4.02
CA ALA A 20 8.25 -11.02 -3.30
C ALA A 20 8.52 -9.70 -4.05
N GLU A 21 8.05 -9.57 -5.30
CA GLU A 21 8.25 -8.36 -6.11
C GLU A 21 7.21 -7.29 -5.78
N LEU A 22 7.66 -6.06 -5.50
CA LEU A 22 6.80 -4.88 -5.37
C LEU A 22 6.51 -4.30 -6.75
N LEU A 23 5.26 -4.41 -7.20
CA LEU A 23 4.82 -3.90 -8.50
C LEU A 23 4.46 -2.42 -8.48
N ALA A 24 3.78 -1.98 -7.42
CA ALA A 24 3.33 -0.60 -7.29
C ALA A 24 3.15 -0.22 -5.82
N ARG A 25 3.40 1.06 -5.50
CA ARG A 25 3.09 1.65 -4.20
C ARG A 25 2.47 3.03 -4.36
N TRP A 26 1.49 3.34 -3.55
CA TRP A 26 0.91 4.68 -3.50
C TRP A 26 0.46 5.01 -2.08
N ARG A 27 0.20 6.29 -1.83
CA ARG A 27 -0.37 6.79 -0.59
C ARG A 27 -1.56 7.68 -0.89
N ILE A 28 -2.53 7.66 -0.01
CA ILE A 28 -3.61 8.65 0.06
C ILE A 28 -3.59 9.29 1.45
N ALA A 29 -4.12 10.50 1.54
CA ALA A 29 -4.49 11.07 2.83
C ALA A 29 -5.56 10.18 3.47
N THR A 30 -5.46 9.96 4.78
CA THR A 30 -6.48 9.17 5.51
C THR A 30 -7.75 10.00 5.71
N ASP A 31 -7.60 11.32 5.79
CA ASP A 31 -8.64 12.34 5.84
C ASP A 31 -9.15 12.76 4.45
#